data_AF-A0A7S3U2N2-F1
#
_entry.id   AF-A0A7S3U2N2-F1
#
_cell.length_a   1.000
_cell.length_b   1.000
_cell.length_c   1.000
_cell.angle_alpha   90.00
_cell.angle_beta   90.00
_cell.angle_gamma   90.00
#
_symmetry.space_group_name_H-M   'P 1'
#
loop_
_entity.id
_entity.type
_entity.pdbx_description
1 polymer ?
#
loop_
_entity_poly.entity_id
_entity_poly.type
_entity_poly.pdbx_seq_one_letter_code
_entity_poly.pdbx_strand_id
1 'polypeptide(L)'
;SVWDQVAHTALGGIAMSSGDVADDHYHRFRADVAIMAKLGLQAYRFSIAWSRVIPDGVGDVNEEGVRFYSDLVDTLLEHGVQPWVTMSHWDIPAALSNEFGGWLGPK
;
A
#
# COMPACT_ATOMS: atom_id res chain seq x y z
N SER A 1 -8.67 -4.16 0.26
CA SER A 1 -9.12 -2.76 0.17
C SER A 1 -10.42 -2.65 -0.63
N VAL A 2 -11.06 -1.48 -0.63
CA VAL A 2 -12.20 -1.18 -1.52
C VAL A 2 -11.83 -1.26 -3.01
N TRP A 3 -10.58 -0.98 -3.37
CA TRP A 3 -10.11 -1.10 -4.75
C TRP A 3 -10.09 -2.55 -5.25
N ASP A 4 -9.75 -3.50 -4.39
CA ASP A 4 -9.79 -4.93 -4.74
C ASP A 4 -11.23 -5.34 -5.08
N GLN A 5 -12.20 -4.97 -4.24
CA GLN A 5 -13.61 -5.24 -4.52
C GLN A 5 -14.07 -4.61 -5.84
N VAL A 6 -13.71 -3.36 -6.10
CA VAL A 6 -14.08 -2.65 -7.34
C VAL A 6 -13.47 -3.33 -8.56
N ALA A 7 -12.17 -3.66 -8.52
CA ALA A 7 -11.45 -4.27 -9.63
C ALA A 7 -11.93 -5.69 -9.94
N HIS A 8 -12.33 -6.45 -8.92
CA HIS A 8 -12.85 -7.82 -9.08
C HIS A 8 -14.37 -7.91 -9.24
N THR A 9 -15.06 -6.79 -9.49
CA THR A 9 -16.47 -6.83 -9.92
C THR A 9 -16.62 -7.35 -11.35
N ALA A 10 -17.84 -7.70 -11.76
CA ALA A 10 -18.16 -8.12 -13.13
C ALA A 10 -17.82 -7.08 -14.22
N LEU A 11 -17.52 -5.83 -13.84
CA LEU A 11 -17.05 -4.77 -14.73
C LEU A 11 -15.53 -4.87 -15.02
N GLY A 12 -14.78 -5.71 -14.28
CA GLY A 12 -13.38 -6.03 -14.53
C GLY A 12 -12.39 -4.90 -14.23
N GLY A 13 -12.72 -3.95 -13.34
CA GLY A 13 -11.88 -2.77 -13.10
C GLY A 13 -11.81 -1.83 -14.31
N ILE A 14 -10.74 -1.03 -14.41
CA ILE A 14 -10.50 -0.16 -15.56
C ILE A 14 -9.80 -0.99 -16.64
N ALA A 15 -10.41 -1.10 -17.82
CA ALA A 15 -9.86 -1.83 -18.97
C ALA A 15 -9.52 -3.32 -18.69
N MET A 16 -10.34 -4.02 -17.89
CA MET A 16 -10.14 -5.44 -17.56
C MET A 16 -8.81 -5.71 -16.82
N SER A 17 -8.34 -4.77 -15.99
CA SER A 17 -7.09 -4.86 -15.24
C SER A 17 -7.30 -4.69 -13.73
N SER A 18 -6.38 -5.25 -12.94
CA SER A 18 -6.39 -5.23 -11.48
C SER A 18 -5.02 -4.85 -10.89
N GLY A 19 -5.02 -4.53 -9.60
CA GLY A 19 -3.81 -4.28 -8.82
C GLY A 19 -3.19 -5.54 -8.20
N ASP A 20 -3.62 -6.74 -8.60
CA ASP A 20 -3.21 -8.01 -7.95
C ASP A 20 -1.69 -8.21 -7.94
N VAL A 21 -1.03 -7.75 -9.01
CA VAL A 21 0.44 -7.71 -9.13
C VAL A 21 0.95 -6.28 -9.25
N ALA A 22 0.26 -5.44 -10.04
CA ALA A 22 0.71 -4.09 -10.39
C ALA A 22 2.14 -4.07 -10.98
N ASP A 23 3.06 -3.29 -10.42
CA ASP A 23 4.48 -3.24 -10.79
C ASP A 23 5.35 -4.22 -9.97
N ASP A 24 4.71 -5.05 -9.13
CA ASP A 24 5.37 -6.04 -8.27
C ASP A 24 6.35 -5.39 -7.25
N HIS A 25 6.15 -4.10 -6.90
CA HIS A 25 6.99 -3.38 -5.94
C HIS A 25 7.10 -4.12 -4.60
N TYR A 26 6.06 -4.84 -4.19
CA TYR A 26 6.06 -5.63 -2.95
C TYR A 26 7.23 -6.62 -2.88
N HIS A 27 7.61 -7.24 -3.99
CA HIS A 27 8.75 -8.16 -4.06
C HIS A 27 10.02 -7.48 -4.60
N ARG A 28 9.89 -6.36 -5.32
CA ARG A 28 10.97 -5.74 -6.09
C ARG A 28 11.51 -4.43 -5.53
N PHE A 29 10.97 -3.93 -4.41
CA PHE A 29 11.30 -2.59 -3.91
C PHE A 29 12.80 -2.33 -3.74
N ARG A 30 13.62 -3.33 -3.42
CA ARG A 30 15.09 -3.16 -3.32
C ARG A 30 15.72 -2.72 -4.65
N ALA A 31 15.24 -3.27 -5.77
CA ALA A 31 15.67 -2.86 -7.10
C ALA A 31 15.18 -1.46 -7.44
N ASP A 32 13.94 -1.13 -7.06
CA ASP A 32 13.37 0.21 -7.29
C ASP A 32 14.13 1.27 -6.50
N VAL A 33 14.44 1.01 -5.22
CA VAL A 33 15.25 1.91 -4.37
C VAL A 33 16.65 2.09 -4.94
N ALA A 34 17.29 1.03 -5.44
CA ALA A 34 18.60 1.15 -6.10
C ALA A 34 18.55 2.08 -7.33
N ILE A 35 17.46 2.05 -8.11
CA ILE A 35 17.25 2.98 -9.22
C ILE A 35 17.03 4.41 -8.70
N MET A 36 16.22 4.60 -7.66
CA MET A 36 15.99 5.92 -7.04
C MET A 36 17.30 6.56 -6.58
N ALA A 37 18.16 5.77 -5.92
CA ALA A 37 19.48 6.20 -5.46
C ALA A 37 20.39 6.58 -6.64
N LYS A 38 20.43 5.74 -7.69
CA LYS A 38 21.21 6.01 -8.91
C LYS A 38 20.77 7.29 -9.62
N LEU A 39 19.48 7.61 -9.59
CA LEU A 39 18.92 8.85 -10.14
C LEU A 39 19.15 10.07 -9.23
N GLY A 40 19.65 9.89 -8.00
CA GLY A 40 19.91 10.97 -7.06
C GLY A 40 18.66 11.52 -6.38
N LEU A 41 17.58 10.73 -6.27
CA LEU A 41 16.37 11.16 -5.55
C LEU A 41 16.71 11.45 -4.08
N GLN A 42 16.23 12.60 -3.58
CA GLN A 42 16.44 12.99 -2.18
C GLN A 42 15.36 12.41 -1.25
N ALA A 43 14.19 12.11 -1.81
CA ALA A 43 13.06 11.56 -1.06
C ALA A 43 12.22 10.65 -1.96
N TYR A 44 11.53 9.70 -1.34
CA TYR A 44 10.55 8.86 -1.98
C TYR A 44 9.24 8.89 -1.18
N ARG A 45 8.17 9.36 -1.84
CA ARG A 45 6.84 9.41 -1.24
C ARG A 45 6.08 8.13 -1.61
N PHE A 46 5.72 7.34 -0.61
CA PHE A 46 4.91 6.13 -0.77
C PHE A 46 3.77 6.12 0.24
N SER A 47 2.75 5.28 0.00
CA SER A 47 1.64 5.07 0.92
C SER A 47 1.73 3.73 1.64
N ILE A 48 1.24 3.68 2.87
CA ILE A 48 1.03 2.42 3.59
C ILE A 48 -0.36 1.92 3.25
N ALA A 49 -0.45 0.71 2.71
CA ALA A 49 -1.72 0.05 2.49
C ALA A 49 -2.36 -0.37 3.82
N TRP A 50 -3.44 0.28 4.24
CA TRP A 50 -4.07 0.03 5.54
C TRP A 50 -4.50 -1.43 5.66
N SER A 51 -5.18 -1.96 4.65
CA SER A 51 -5.62 -3.37 4.63
C SER A 51 -4.48 -4.40 4.62
N ARG A 52 -3.23 -3.99 4.40
CA ARG A 52 -2.07 -4.88 4.57
C ARG A 52 -1.65 -4.97 6.03
N VAL A 53 -1.69 -3.85 6.77
CA VAL A 53 -1.25 -3.76 8.17
C VAL A 53 -2.34 -4.22 9.12
N ILE A 54 -3.60 -3.85 8.86
CA ILE A 54 -4.77 -4.26 9.64
C ILE A 54 -5.83 -4.74 8.63
N PRO A 55 -5.91 -6.05 8.36
CA PRO A 55 -6.75 -6.60 7.28
C PRO A 55 -8.24 -6.24 7.39
N ASP A 56 -8.78 -6.34 8.61
CA ASP A 56 -10.18 -5.99 8.91
C ASP A 56 -10.37 -4.49 9.19
N GLY A 57 -9.29 -3.71 9.05
CA GLY A 57 -9.21 -2.28 9.30
C GLY A 57 -9.16 -1.86 10.77
N VAL A 58 -9.63 -2.70 11.67
CA VAL A 58 -9.44 -2.60 13.13
C VAL A 58 -9.03 -3.96 13.69
N GLY A 59 -8.46 -3.96 14.90
CA GLY A 59 -8.10 -5.19 15.60
C GLY A 59 -6.67 -5.64 15.31
N ASP A 60 -6.52 -6.90 14.92
CA ASP A 60 -5.22 -7.58 14.87
C ASP A 60 -4.31 -7.02 13.77
N VAL A 61 -3.04 -6.87 14.12
CA VAL A 61 -1.99 -6.41 13.22
C VAL A 61 -1.40 -7.59 12.46
N ASN A 62 -1.26 -7.41 11.15
CA ASN A 62 -0.49 -8.32 10.31
C ASN A 62 1.00 -7.93 10.35
N GLU A 63 1.76 -8.65 11.17
CA GLU A 63 3.21 -8.45 11.34
C GLU A 63 4.02 -8.60 10.05
N GLU A 64 3.58 -9.42 9.09
CA GLU A 64 4.24 -9.51 7.78
C GLU A 64 4.05 -8.23 6.96
N GLY A 65 2.87 -7.61 7.08
CA GLY A 65 2.58 -6.32 6.50
C GLY A 65 3.47 -5.22 7.07
N VAL A 66 3.65 -5.20 8.40
CA VAL A 66 4.56 -4.27 9.08
C VAL A 66 6.00 -4.48 8.62
N ARG A 67 6.45 -5.74 8.58
CA ARG A 67 7.81 -6.10 8.17
C ARG A 67 8.15 -5.57 6.77
N PHE A 68 7.22 -5.67 5.82
CA PHE A 68 7.43 -5.13 4.48
C PHE A 68 7.74 -3.63 4.49
N TYR A 69 6.97 -2.82 5.22
CA TYR A 69 7.23 -1.37 5.28
C TYR A 69 8.49 -1.04 6.08
N SER A 70 8.80 -1.81 7.13
CA SER A 70 10.07 -1.68 7.85
C SER A 70 11.25 -1.90 6.90
N ASP A 71 11.27 -3.02 6.17
CA ASP A 71 12.32 -3.34 5.22
C ASP A 71 12.45 -2.27 4.12
N LEU A 72 11.32 -1.74 3.62
CA LEU A 72 11.31 -0.66 2.62
C LEU A 72 11.94 0.62 3.18
N VAL A 73 11.54 1.04 4.37
CA VAL A 73 12.09 2.23 5.05
C VAL A 73 13.57 2.06 5.31
N ASP A 74 14.00 0.91 5.83
CA ASP A 74 15.41 0.63 6.09
C ASP A 74 16.21 0.68 4.80
N THR A 75 15.72 0.06 3.72
CA THR A 75 16.39 0.06 2.42
C THR A 75 16.51 1.47 1.82
N LEU A 76 15.48 2.31 1.97
CA LEU A 76 15.50 3.72 1.55
C LEU A 76 16.58 4.51 2.31
N LEU A 77 16.60 4.38 3.64
CA LEU A 77 17.55 5.06 4.51
C LEU A 77 19.00 4.61 4.25
N GLU A 78 19.23 3.31 4.02
CA GLU A 78 20.53 2.76 3.63
C GLU A 78 21.07 3.39 2.34
N HIS A 79 20.18 3.80 1.42
CA HIS A 79 20.53 4.45 0.17
C HIS A 79 20.49 5.98 0.23
N GLY A 80 20.28 6.57 1.42
CA GLY A 80 20.21 8.02 1.62
C GLY A 80 18.97 8.68 0.99
N VAL A 81 17.90 7.91 0.74
CA VAL A 81 16.62 8.41 0.21
C VAL A 81 15.65 8.61 1.37
N GLN A 82 15.16 9.83 1.58
CA GLN A 82 14.25 10.11 2.69
C GLN A 82 12.84 9.51 2.47
N PRO A 83 12.33 8.66 3.36
CA PRO A 83 10.97 8.13 3.26
C PRO A 83 9.92 9.21 3.60
N TRP A 84 8.96 9.43 2.71
CA TRP A 84 7.83 10.34 2.92
C TRP A 84 6.53 9.53 2.92
N VAL A 85 5.96 9.31 4.10
CA VAL A 85 4.83 8.39 4.26
C VAL A 85 3.49 9.11 4.03
N THR A 86 2.67 8.53 3.17
CA THR A 86 1.25 8.88 3.00
C THR A 86 0.40 7.86 3.75
N MET A 87 -0.33 8.30 4.78
CA MET A 87 -1.06 7.41 5.68
C MET A 87 -2.29 6.74 5.05
N SER A 88 -2.90 7.38 4.06
CA SER A 88 -4.09 6.87 3.38
C SER A 88 -4.08 7.34 1.93
N HIS A 89 -4.30 6.42 0.99
CA HIS A 89 -4.28 6.71 -0.43
C HIS A 89 -5.47 6.04 -1.14
N TRP A 90 -6.67 6.34 -0.64
CA TRP A 90 -7.95 5.87 -1.16
C TRP A 90 -8.15 4.35 -1.05
N ASP A 91 -7.38 3.68 -0.20
CA ASP A 91 -7.24 2.22 -0.11
C ASP A 91 -7.86 1.63 1.17
N ILE A 92 -8.90 2.27 1.70
CA ILE A 92 -9.57 1.84 2.94
C ILE A 92 -9.89 0.33 2.92
N PRO A 93 -9.68 -0.40 4.03
CA PRO A 93 -10.07 -1.79 4.15
C PRO A 93 -11.55 -1.98 3.82
N ALA A 94 -11.83 -2.99 3.00
CA ALA A 94 -13.18 -3.28 2.55
C ALA A 94 -14.11 -3.63 3.72
N ALA A 95 -13.58 -4.26 4.77
CA ALA A 95 -14.30 -4.57 6.00
C ALA A 95 -14.95 -3.31 6.63
N LEU A 96 -14.21 -2.20 6.73
CA LEU A 96 -14.74 -0.94 7.26
C LEU A 96 -15.81 -0.33 6.36
N SER A 97 -15.63 -0.43 5.03
CA SER A 97 -16.65 0.03 4.08
C SER A 97 -17.94 -0.77 4.21
N ASN A 98 -17.83 -2.09 4.35
CA ASN A 98 -18.95 -3.01 4.43
C ASN A 98 -19.71 -2.91 5.76
N GLU A 99 -18.99 -2.82 6.88
CA GLU A 99 -19.58 -2.86 8.22
C GLU A 99 -20.07 -1.49 8.68
N PHE A 100 -19.29 -0.43 8.40
CA PHE A 100 -19.54 0.90 8.96
C PHE A 100 -19.85 1.97 7.92
N GLY A 101 -19.83 1.66 6.62
CA GLY A 101 -20.02 2.65 5.56
C GLY A 101 -18.74 3.42 5.22
N GLY A 102 -17.58 2.96 5.69
CA GLY A 102 -16.28 3.54 5.41
C GLY A 102 -16.22 5.01 5.83
N TRP A 103 -15.73 5.89 4.95
CA TRP A 103 -15.62 7.33 5.24
C TRP A 103 -16.95 8.07 5.42
N LEU A 104 -18.09 7.49 5.00
CA LEU A 104 -19.42 8.05 5.25
C LEU A 104 -20.02 7.56 6.57
N GLY A 105 -19.36 6.57 7.19
CA GLY A 105 -19.73 6.00 8.46
C GLY A 105 -19.50 6.96 9.63
N PRO A 106 -20.25 6.79 10.73
CA PRO A 106 -20.04 7.55 11.95
C PRO A 106 -18.85 7.06 12.79
N LYS A 107 -18.14 6.01 12.36
CA LYS A 107 -17.05 5.35 13.07
C LYS A 107 -15.75 5.42 12.27
#